data_AF-A0A6M1XNV7-F1
#
_entry.id   AF-A0A6M1XNV7-F1
#
_cell.length_a   1.000
_cell.length_b   1.000
_cell.length_c   1.000
_cell.angle_alpha   90.00
_cell.angle_beta   90.00
_cell.angle_gamma   90.00
#
_symmetry.space_group_name_H-M   'P 1'
#
loop_
_entity.id
_entity.type
_entity.pdbx_description
1 polymer ?
#
loop_
_entity_poly.entity_id
_entity_poly.type
_entity_poly.pdbx_seq_one_letter_code
_entity_poly.pdbx_strand_id
1 'polypeptide(L)'
;MQFTWDYEKDHSQQVKYFLKEKGISKGLLAKIKFQGGQIKVNDQVENVLFSLAKDDKVTIVIPAEGEHETVLLDETPIDIVYEDEHVLVVNKP
;
A
#
# COMPACT_ATOMS: atom_id res chain seq x y z
N MET A 1 -3.86 9.37 2.22
CA MET A 1 -4.83 8.28 2.48
C MET A 1 -4.52 7.63 3.82
N GLN A 2 -5.50 7.14 4.57
CA GLN A 2 -5.25 6.44 5.85
C GLN A 2 -5.99 5.10 5.94
N PHE A 3 -5.38 4.14 6.64
CA PHE A 3 -5.97 2.83 6.93
C PHE A 3 -5.78 2.49 8.40
N THR A 4 -6.77 1.84 9.00
CA THR A 4 -6.78 1.48 10.43
C THR A 4 -7.21 0.04 10.62
N TRP A 5 -6.56 -0.65 11.55
CA TRP A 5 -6.88 -2.03 11.96
C TRP A 5 -6.76 -2.17 13.47
N ASP A 6 -7.59 -3.05 14.04
CA ASP A 6 -7.46 -3.52 15.40
C ASP A 6 -6.64 -4.82 15.44
N TYR A 7 -5.76 -4.94 16.44
CA TYR A 7 -4.90 -6.10 16.63
C TYR A 7 -5.56 -7.11 17.59
N GLU A 8 -6.16 -8.15 17.04
CA GLU A 8 -6.99 -9.10 17.81
C GLU A 8 -6.24 -10.37 18.27
N LYS A 9 -4.94 -10.49 18.02
CA LYS A 9 -4.18 -11.71 18.36
C LYS A 9 -3.76 -11.70 19.83
N ASP A 10 -3.72 -12.89 20.43
CA ASP A 10 -3.35 -13.07 21.85
C ASP A 10 -1.83 -13.11 22.12
N HIS A 11 -0.98 -13.01 21.09
CA HIS A 11 0.47 -12.97 21.24
C HIS A 11 1.03 -11.64 20.75
N SER A 12 2.21 -11.25 21.23
CA SER A 12 2.85 -10.02 20.73
C SER A 12 3.44 -10.22 19.33
N GLN A 13 3.29 -9.21 18.47
CA GLN A 13 3.84 -9.23 17.12
C GLN A 13 4.33 -7.84 16.72
N GLN A 14 5.47 -7.76 16.03
CA GLN A 14 5.94 -6.47 15.51
C GLN A 14 5.03 -5.94 14.40
N VAL A 15 4.81 -4.63 14.39
CA VAL A 15 4.00 -3.90 13.38
C VAL A 15 4.37 -4.29 11.95
N LYS A 16 5.66 -4.47 11.63
CA LYS A 16 6.10 -4.87 10.28
C LYS A 16 5.47 -6.17 9.78
N TYR A 17 5.28 -7.14 10.67
CA TYR A 17 4.74 -8.44 10.30
C TYR A 17 3.23 -8.39 10.20
N PHE A 18 2.59 -7.67 11.13
CA PHE A 18 1.15 -7.43 11.08
C PHE A 18 0.75 -6.69 9.80
N LEU A 19 1.43 -5.60 9.44
CA LEU A 19 1.16 -4.84 8.21
C LEU A 19 1.41 -5.68 6.95
N LYS A 20 2.43 -6.55 6.97
CA LYS A 20 2.68 -7.50 5.86
C LYS A 20 1.50 -8.44 5.66
N GLU A 21 0.90 -8.95 6.73
CA GLU A 21 -0.30 -9.81 6.65
C GLU A 21 -1.53 -9.06 6.12
N LYS A 22 -1.62 -7.75 6.38
CA LYS A 22 -2.65 -6.87 5.79
C LYS A 22 -2.38 -6.49 4.34
N GLY A 23 -1.37 -7.07 3.70
CA GLY A 23 -1.02 -6.83 2.30
C GLY A 23 -0.15 -5.59 2.06
N ILE A 24 0.35 -4.94 3.11
CA ILE A 24 1.23 -3.78 2.96
C ILE A 24 2.63 -4.26 2.55
N SER A 25 3.04 -3.86 1.34
CA SER A 25 4.33 -4.25 0.79
C SER A 25 5.50 -3.55 1.50
N LYS A 26 6.69 -4.15 1.42
CA LYS A 26 7.93 -3.52 1.94
C LYS A 26 8.20 -2.16 1.28
N GLY A 27 7.92 -2.05 -0.03
CA GLY A 27 8.08 -0.80 -0.78
C GLY A 27 7.15 0.29 -0.25
N LEU A 28 5.89 -0.05 0.03
CA LEU A 28 4.94 0.90 0.61
C LEU A 28 5.35 1.34 2.03
N LEU A 29 5.84 0.42 2.88
CA LEU A 29 6.39 0.78 4.20
C LEU A 29 7.59 1.73 4.08
N ALA A 30 8.46 1.53 3.09
CA ALA A 30 9.57 2.44 2.84
C ALA A 30 9.07 3.83 2.41
N LYS A 31 8.10 3.91 1.49
CA LYS A 31 7.46 5.19 1.12
C LYS A 31 6.85 5.89 2.34
N ILE A 32 6.11 5.18 3.17
CA ILE A 32 5.53 5.73 4.42
C ILE A 32 6.64 6.31 5.32
N LYS A 33 7.74 5.57 5.51
CA LYS A 33 8.85 6.02 6.38
C LYS A 33 9.63 7.21 5.82
N PHE A 34 9.86 7.26 4.50
CA PHE A 34 10.82 8.20 3.89
C PHE A 34 10.19 9.32 3.08
N GLN A 35 8.90 9.21 2.73
CA GLN A 35 8.20 10.16 1.85
C GLN A 35 7.04 10.88 2.58
N GLY A 36 7.09 10.95 3.91
CA GLY A 36 6.15 11.77 4.70
C GLY A 36 4.86 11.07 5.13
N GLY A 37 4.84 9.74 5.18
CA GLY A 37 3.78 8.97 5.84
C GLY A 37 4.02 8.80 7.34
N GLN A 38 3.08 8.15 8.02
CA GLN A 38 3.18 7.85 9.44
C GLN A 38 2.63 6.47 9.76
N ILE A 39 3.17 5.85 10.80
CA ILE A 39 2.59 4.68 11.45
C ILE A 39 2.24 5.12 12.86
N LYS A 40 1.01 4.83 13.30
CA LYS A 40 0.53 5.13 14.63
C LYS A 40 0.02 3.87 15.29
N VAL A 41 0.32 3.70 16.57
CA VAL A 41 -0.30 2.70 17.44
C VAL A 41 -0.96 3.45 18.58
N ASN A 42 -2.27 3.27 18.76
CA ASN A 42 -3.07 3.99 19.76
C ASN A 42 -2.84 5.51 19.69
N ASP A 43 -2.91 6.06 18.48
CA ASP A 43 -2.69 7.48 18.14
C ASP A 43 -1.27 8.03 18.37
N GLN A 44 -0.34 7.22 18.89
CA GLN A 44 1.07 7.59 19.05
C GLN A 44 1.90 7.17 17.85
N VAL A 45 2.77 8.06 17.37
CA VAL A 45 3.65 7.77 16.22
C VAL A 45 4.69 6.74 16.63
N GLU A 46 4.68 5.61 15.94
CA GLU A 46 5.53 4.47 16.24
C GLU A 46 6.25 3.97 14.99
N ASN A 47 7.24 3.10 15.19
CA ASN A 47 8.00 2.51 14.10
C ASN A 47 7.60 1.04 13.84
N VAL A 48 8.06 0.51 12.71
CA VAL A 48 7.72 -0.85 12.26
C VAL A 48 8.21 -1.99 13.19
N LEU A 49 9.10 -1.70 14.15
CA LEU A 49 9.60 -2.66 15.14
C LEU A 49 8.79 -2.65 16.43
N PHE A 50 7.87 -1.70 16.61
CA PHE A 50 6.96 -1.67 17.76
C PHE A 50 6.22 -3.01 17.87
N SER A 51 6.15 -3.53 19.10
CA SER A 51 5.50 -4.80 19.41
C SER A 51 4.06 -4.55 19.83
N LEU A 52 3.12 -5.02 19.01
CA LEU A 52 1.69 -4.93 19.26
C LEU A 52 1.29 -5.88 20.40
N ALA A 53 0.30 -5.44 21.16
CA ALA A 53 -0.46 -6.22 22.12
C ALA A 53 -1.93 -6.26 21.70
N LYS A 54 -2.67 -7.23 22.24
CA LYS A 54 -4.11 -7.38 22.01
C LYS A 54 -4.83 -6.04 22.22
N ASP A 55 -5.78 -5.75 21.35
CA ASP A 55 -6.60 -4.54 21.32
C ASP A 55 -5.86 -3.25 20.92
N ASP A 56 -4.58 -3.33 20.52
CA ASP A 56 -3.89 -2.19 19.93
C ASP A 56 -4.52 -1.79 18.59
N LYS A 57 -4.68 -0.48 18.39
CA LYS A 57 -5.17 0.09 17.14
C LYS A 57 -4.01 0.61 16.31
N VAL A 58 -3.79 0.00 15.14
CA VAL A 58 -2.73 0.38 14.20
C VAL A 58 -3.32 1.23 13.09
N THR A 59 -2.77 2.43 12.90
CA THR A 59 -3.14 3.33 11.79
C THR A 59 -1.92 3.64 10.95
N ILE A 60 -2.03 3.49 9.62
CA ILE A 60 -1.02 3.98 8.68
C ILE A 60 -1.57 5.18 7.91
N VAL A 61 -0.73 6.20 7.76
CA VAL A 61 -0.97 7.36 6.92
C VAL A 61 -0.02 7.25 5.75
N ILE A 62 -0.58 7.02 4.56
CA ILE A 62 0.17 6.99 3.31
C ILE A 62 0.35 8.44 2.85
N PRO A 63 1.59 8.85 2.51
CA PRO A 63 1.83 10.18 1.98
C PRO A 63 0.99 10.42 0.73
N ALA A 64 0.70 11.68 0.41
CA ALA A 64 0.11 12.00 -0.87
C ALA A 64 1.01 11.42 -1.97
N GLU A 65 0.44 10.64 -2.87
CA GLU A 65 1.17 10.27 -4.09
C GLU A 65 1.46 11.57 -4.83
N GLY A 66 2.74 11.85 -5.05
CA GLY A 66 3.14 12.94 -5.93
C GLY A 66 2.70 12.64 -7.36
N GLU A 67 2.87 13.60 -8.26
CA GLU A 67 2.62 13.38 -9.68
C GLU A 67 3.46 12.19 -10.16
N HIS A 68 2.78 11.07 -10.43
CA HIS A 68 3.40 9.89 -11.00
C HIS A 68 3.52 10.07 -12.52
N GLU A 69 4.45 10.92 -12.96
CA GLU A 69 4.89 11.02 -14.37
C GLU A 69 5.85 9.87 -14.74
N THR A 70 5.47 8.63 -14.51
CA THR A 70 6.27 7.47 -14.99
C THR A 70 5.54 6.64 -16.03
N VAL A 71 4.27 6.93 -16.30
CA VAL A 71 3.61 6.40 -17.48
C VAL A 71 4.03 7.29 -18.65
N LEU A 72 5.14 6.90 -19.28
CA LEU A 72 5.51 7.46 -20.57
C LEU A 72 4.48 6.98 -21.59
N LEU A 73 4.08 7.87 -22.51
CA LEU A 73 3.32 7.43 -23.67
C LEU A 73 4.17 6.41 -24.44
N ASP A 74 3.59 5.24 -24.68
CA ASP A 74 4.15 4.25 -25.58
C ASP A 74 3.39 4.36 -26.90
N GLU A 75 4.07 4.83 -27.95
CA GLU A 75 3.53 4.94 -29.30
C GLU A 75 3.56 3.61 -30.07
N THR A 76 3.99 2.51 -29.43
CA THR A 76 4.01 1.19 -30.05
C THR A 76 2.62 0.83 -30.60
N PRO A 77 2.50 0.55 -31.91
CA PRO A 77 1.24 0.14 -32.50
C PRO A 77 0.71 -1.15 -31.85
N ILE A 78 -0.55 -1.14 -31.45
CA ILE A 78 -1.24 -2.31 -30.89
C ILE A 78 -2.01 -2.99 -32.01
N ASP A 79 -1.88 -4.31 -32.14
CA ASP A 79 -2.68 -5.11 -33.07
C ASP A 79 -4.08 -5.35 -32.48
N ILE A 80 -5.09 -4.66 -32.99
CA ILE A 80 -6.46 -4.71 -32.50
C ILE A 80 -7.24 -5.76 -33.29
N VAL A 81 -7.71 -6.79 -32.58
CA VAL A 81 -8.51 -7.88 -33.17
C VAL A 81 -9.99 -7.52 -33.18
N TYR A 82 -10.44 -6.79 -32.16
CA TYR A 82 -11.83 -6.36 -31.99
C TYR A 82 -11.93 -5.15 -31.06
N GLU A 83 -12.85 -4.24 -31.34
CA GLU A 83 -13.13 -3.07 -30.51
C GLU A 83 -14.62 -2.70 -30.59
N ASP A 84 -15.24 -2.42 -29.44
CA ASP A 84 -16.58 -1.84 -29.31
C ASP A 84 -16.64 -0.79 -28.17
N GLU A 85 -17.83 -0.32 -27.82
CA GLU A 85 -18.04 0.70 -26.77
C GLU A 85 -17.62 0.26 -25.36
N HIS A 86 -17.36 -1.03 -25.13
CA HIS A 86 -17.13 -1.62 -23.82
C HIS A 86 -15.85 -2.46 -23.73
N VAL A 87 -15.33 -2.95 -24.86
CA VAL A 87 -14.24 -3.93 -24.91
C VAL A 87 -13.26 -3.61 -26.03
N LEU A 88 -11.97 -3.72 -25.69
CA LEU A 88 -10.85 -3.73 -26.63
C LEU A 88 -10.11 -5.07 -26.52
N VAL A 89 -10.08 -5.84 -27.61
CA VAL A 89 -9.35 -7.12 -27.71
C VAL A 89 -8.10 -6.90 -28.56
N VAL A 90 -6.95 -7.13 -27.94
CA VAL A 90 -5.64 -6.91 -28.56
C VAL A 90 -4.92 -8.23 -28.74
N ASN A 91 -4.23 -8.40 -29.87
CA ASN A 91 -3.29 -9.48 -30.09
C ASN A 91 -1.95 -9.08 -29.46
N LYS A 92 -1.70 -9.56 -28.24
CA LYS A 92 -0.50 -9.22 -27.50
C LYS A 92 0.73 -9.83 -28.20
N PRO A 93 1.77 -9.03 -28.54
CA PRO A 93 3.02 -9.53 -29.11
C PRO A 93 3.84 -10.36 -28.12
#